data_AF-A0A8J5I3X3-F1
#
_entry.id   AF-A0A8J5I3X3-F1
#
_cell.length_a   1.000
_cell.length_b   1.000
_cell.length_c   1.000
_cell.angle_alpha   90.00
_cell.angle_beta   90.00
_cell.angle_gamma   90.00
#
_symmetry.space_group_name_H-M   'P 1'
#
loop_
_entity.id
_entity.type
_entity.pdbx_description
1 polymer ?
#
loop_
_entity_poly.entity_id
_entity_poly.type
_entity_poly.pdbx_seq_one_letter_code
_entity_poly.pdbx_strand_id
1 'polypeptide(L)'
;MESFNLFSLHSLPLLQRSTQPCCLAPEEELNLTLPILRQLDTFFPLKDLNFSDQPTSARTWFMSSFNDSFDDDGDSQYLYFPSMTSNGRLLCLSARDVSDGTRNSYALAWPEALPDAAALFPGLTFVSDTFYDYDNLWHGLSALLPFASWHQRKQCVVPARWVLFHQGELRTTMGKWVRTLAEAAVGEVRIEDFGSGGGTGGMACFEKALVFRHNEGAMKKQRRRAVYAGMRCRARAHCGVVGDRREEDSTVTIRLTLLLRLGSRAFKNESAVMGIFERECAKVEGCRVQVAWGNNMTFCDQVKLMRETDVLVSPHGAQLANLFLMEEKSSIMEFYPKGWNKLAGEGQYVYRWMADWAGMQHKGSWQDPEEVECADADQLKCFSLYKDGKIGVDEKYFAQWGATVLEEAKELKLTNGRLHIPSTPCPCM
;
A
#
# COMPACT_ATOMS: atom_id res chain seq x y z
N MET A 1 16.92 67.80 89.23
CA MET A 1 15.49 68.15 89.38
C MET A 1 14.79 67.67 88.13
N GLU A 2 13.86 66.73 88.31
CA GLU A 2 12.70 66.38 87.46
C GLU A 2 12.97 66.00 85.99
N SER A 3 12.94 64.71 85.62
CA SER A 3 11.74 63.85 85.39
C SER A 3 10.97 64.26 84.12
N PHE A 4 11.02 63.43 83.07
CA PHE A 4 9.87 62.63 82.61
C PHE A 4 10.28 61.60 81.54
N ASN A 5 9.72 60.41 81.69
CA ASN A 5 9.93 59.15 80.97
C ASN A 5 9.22 59.07 79.60
N LEU A 6 9.53 57.97 78.88
CA LEU A 6 8.67 57.10 78.04
C LEU A 6 9.26 56.95 76.61
N PHE A 7 9.52 55.78 76.02
CA PHE A 7 9.13 54.39 76.29
C PHE A 7 10.22 53.41 75.78
N SER A 8 10.27 52.25 76.44
CA SER A 8 11.08 51.07 76.15
C SER A 8 10.58 50.35 74.87
N LEU A 9 11.50 49.94 73.99
CA LEU A 9 11.22 48.97 72.91
C LEU A 9 11.85 47.63 73.30
N HIS A 10 10.99 46.67 73.63
CA HIS A 10 11.35 45.30 73.89
C HIS A 10 11.92 44.62 72.64
N SER A 11 13.00 43.88 72.86
CA SER A 11 13.61 42.92 71.95
C SER A 11 12.58 41.88 71.47
N LEU A 12 12.31 41.87 70.17
CA LEU A 12 11.61 40.77 69.49
C LEU A 12 12.66 39.75 69.00
N PRO A 13 12.38 38.43 69.07
CA PRO A 13 13.31 37.42 68.62
C PRO A 13 13.49 37.48 67.10
N LEU A 14 14.73 37.33 66.66
CA LEU A 14 15.08 37.06 65.26
C LEU A 14 14.31 35.82 64.80
N LEU A 15 13.23 36.03 64.04
CA LEU A 15 12.65 35.01 63.19
C LEU A 15 13.73 34.59 62.18
N GLN A 16 14.31 33.42 62.39
CA GLN A 16 14.99 32.68 61.34
C GLN A 16 14.02 32.57 60.17
N ARG A 17 14.26 33.33 59.10
CA ARG A 17 13.67 33.05 57.80
C ARG A 17 14.13 31.66 57.40
N SER A 18 13.23 30.70 57.56
CA SER A 18 13.25 29.44 56.84
C SER A 18 13.49 29.77 55.37
N THR A 19 14.69 29.46 54.87
CA THR A 19 14.95 29.35 53.43
C THR A 19 14.35 28.02 52.97
N GLN A 20 13.03 27.89 53.04
CA GLN A 20 12.32 26.88 52.28
C GLN A 20 12.31 27.37 50.82
N PRO A 21 12.82 26.58 49.87
CA PRO A 21 12.66 26.93 48.47
C PRO A 21 11.16 26.90 48.15
N CYS A 22 10.60 28.05 47.76
CA CYS A 22 9.18 28.19 47.38
C CYS A 22 8.80 27.45 46.10
N CYS A 23 9.76 26.78 45.47
CA CYS A 23 9.57 26.01 44.25
C CYS A 23 10.20 24.65 44.50
N LEU A 24 9.43 23.59 44.26
CA LEU A 24 9.98 22.24 44.16
C LEU A 24 11.09 22.24 43.11
N ALA A 25 12.12 21.43 43.30
CA ALA A 25 13.11 21.25 42.25
C ALA A 25 12.39 20.71 40.99
N PRO A 26 12.81 21.07 39.76
CA PRO A 26 12.15 20.63 38.53
C PRO A 26 11.95 19.11 38.44
N GLU A 27 12.84 18.31 39.03
CA GLU A 27 12.70 16.85 39.15
C GLU A 27 11.59 16.41 40.12
N GLU A 28 11.40 17.09 41.25
CA GLU A 28 10.33 16.78 42.20
C GLU A 28 8.94 17.15 41.64
N GLU A 29 8.85 18.28 40.92
CA GLU A 29 7.61 18.69 40.25
C GLU A 29 7.25 17.75 39.10
N LEU A 30 8.24 17.30 38.33
CA LEU A 30 8.04 16.30 37.28
C LEU A 30 7.57 14.96 37.88
N ASN A 31 8.23 14.48 38.94
CA ASN A 31 7.87 13.22 39.61
C ASN A 31 6.45 13.22 40.18
N LEU A 32 5.93 14.37 40.63
CA LEU A 32 4.54 14.51 41.09
C LEU A 32 3.53 14.60 39.93
N THR A 33 3.95 15.13 38.78
CA THR A 33 3.08 15.37 37.63
C THR A 33 2.97 14.13 36.72
N LEU A 34 4.01 13.30 36.65
CA LEU A 34 4.06 12.11 35.79
C LEU A 34 2.88 11.14 36.02
N PRO A 35 2.51 10.75 37.25
CA PRO A 35 1.36 9.87 37.48
C PRO A 35 0.04 10.46 37.00
N ILE A 36 -0.13 11.78 37.12
CA ILE A 36 -1.33 12.50 36.66
C ILE A 36 -1.39 12.46 35.13
N LEU A 37 -0.28 12.74 34.45
CA LEU A 37 -0.21 12.70 32.99
C LEU A 37 -0.54 11.31 32.43
N ARG A 38 -0.05 10.24 33.06
CA ARG A 38 -0.39 8.86 32.68
C ARG A 38 -1.88 8.54 32.81
N GLN A 39 -2.54 9.06 33.85
CA GLN A 39 -3.97 8.87 34.05
C GLN A 39 -4.85 9.66 33.08
N LEU A 40 -4.28 10.68 32.42
CA LEU A 40 -4.99 11.49 31.43
C LEU A 40 -4.94 10.91 30.01
N ASP A 41 -4.23 9.78 29.82
CA ASP A 41 -4.17 9.11 28.52
C ASP A 41 -5.53 8.47 28.18
N THR A 42 -6.32 9.19 27.40
CA THR A 42 -7.62 8.71 26.91
C THR A 42 -7.42 7.77 25.72
N PHE A 43 -7.93 6.54 25.86
CA PHE A 43 -7.98 5.58 24.76
C PHE A 43 -9.20 5.82 23.87
N PHE A 44 -8.95 5.91 22.58
CA PHE A 44 -9.96 6.00 21.53
C PHE A 44 -10.01 4.69 20.75
N PRO A 45 -11.18 4.27 20.24
CA PRO A 45 -11.27 3.10 19.37
C PRO A 45 -10.42 3.33 18.11
N LEU A 46 -9.69 2.31 17.66
CA LEU A 46 -9.01 2.36 16.37
C LEU A 46 -10.02 2.43 15.24
N LYS A 47 -11.11 1.65 15.32
CA LYS A 47 -12.20 1.64 14.34
C LYS A 47 -13.42 2.40 14.87
N ASP A 48 -13.68 3.56 14.29
CA ASP A 48 -14.87 4.36 14.57
C ASP A 48 -16.05 3.92 13.68
N LEU A 49 -17.07 3.33 14.31
CA LEU A 49 -18.25 2.80 13.63
C LEU A 49 -19.14 3.90 13.04
N ASN A 50 -19.00 5.16 13.45
CA ASN A 50 -19.77 6.25 12.83
C ASN A 50 -19.36 6.51 11.37
N PHE A 51 -18.18 6.00 10.97
CA PHE A 51 -17.64 6.14 9.62
C PHE A 51 -17.55 4.80 8.87
N SER A 52 -18.17 3.72 9.38
CA SER A 52 -18.15 2.39 8.73
C SER A 52 -18.72 2.40 7.31
N ASP A 53 -19.66 3.30 7.05
CA ASP A 53 -20.44 3.36 5.82
C ASP A 53 -19.74 4.19 4.74
N GLN A 54 -18.65 4.88 5.10
CA GLN A 54 -17.83 5.70 4.20
C GLN A 54 -16.32 5.41 4.41
N PRO A 55 -15.89 4.15 4.24
CA PRO A 55 -14.53 3.66 4.52
C PRO A 55 -13.40 4.50 3.93
N THR A 56 -13.66 5.11 2.78
CA THR A 56 -12.67 5.75 1.91
C THR A 56 -12.81 7.27 1.87
N SER A 57 -13.68 7.85 2.72
CA SER A 57 -13.86 9.31 2.81
C SER A 57 -12.72 9.98 3.61
N ALA A 58 -12.62 11.31 3.51
CA ALA A 58 -11.55 12.09 4.13
C ALA A 58 -11.40 11.87 5.65
N ARG A 59 -12.47 11.45 6.34
CA ARG A 59 -12.41 10.90 7.70
C ARG A 59 -12.67 9.40 7.62
N THR A 60 -11.59 8.64 7.50
CA THR A 60 -11.65 7.17 7.60
C THR A 60 -12.06 6.76 9.02
N TRP A 61 -12.61 5.55 9.16
CA TRP A 61 -12.88 4.94 10.47
C TRP A 61 -11.62 4.79 11.32
N PHE A 62 -10.43 4.72 10.69
CA PHE A 62 -9.19 4.38 11.38
C PHE A 62 -8.55 5.62 12.00
N MET A 63 -8.47 5.68 13.34
CA MET A 63 -7.99 6.86 14.07
C MET A 63 -8.71 8.15 13.65
N SER A 64 -10.05 8.09 13.53
CA SER A 64 -10.91 9.15 12.97
C SER A 64 -10.77 10.53 13.64
N SER A 65 -10.19 10.61 14.84
CA SER A 65 -9.98 11.84 15.61
C SER A 65 -8.87 12.75 15.06
N PHE A 66 -8.13 12.32 14.03
CA PHE A 66 -7.06 13.09 13.39
C PHE A 66 -7.42 13.48 11.96
N ASN A 67 -6.93 14.64 11.54
CA ASN A 67 -6.86 14.99 10.12
C ASN A 67 -5.51 14.55 9.57
N ASP A 68 -5.50 14.07 8.32
CA ASP A 68 -4.26 13.69 7.65
C ASP A 68 -3.36 14.89 7.36
N SER A 69 -2.05 14.62 7.32
CA SER A 69 -1.03 15.53 6.83
C SER A 69 -0.56 15.11 5.44
N PHE A 70 0.08 16.03 4.72
CA PHE A 70 0.70 15.78 3.42
C PHE A 70 1.95 16.66 3.28
N ASP A 71 3.00 16.13 2.68
CA ASP A 71 4.23 16.89 2.41
C ASP A 71 4.04 17.89 1.26
N ASP A 72 3.27 17.52 0.24
CA ASP A 72 2.96 18.34 -0.95
C ASP A 72 1.53 18.10 -1.44
N ASP A 73 0.98 19.07 -2.18
CA ASP A 73 -0.28 18.93 -2.91
C ASP A 73 -0.19 17.82 -3.97
N GLY A 74 -0.63 16.62 -3.60
CA GLY A 74 -0.73 15.47 -4.50
C GLY A 74 0.13 14.26 -4.14
N ASP A 75 0.60 14.15 -2.91
CA ASP A 75 1.20 12.93 -2.39
C ASP A 75 0.22 12.12 -1.51
N SER A 76 0.68 10.99 -0.99
CA SER A 76 -0.06 10.18 -0.03
C SER A 76 -0.30 10.92 1.29
N GLN A 77 -1.52 10.79 1.80
CA GLN A 77 -1.93 11.24 3.13
C GLN A 77 -1.37 10.34 4.21
N TYR A 78 -0.86 10.92 5.30
CA TYR A 78 -0.34 10.18 6.44
C TYR A 78 -0.52 10.92 7.76
N LEU A 79 -0.36 10.21 8.87
CA LEU A 79 -0.14 10.78 10.20
C LEU A 79 1.28 10.47 10.66
N TYR A 80 1.94 11.42 11.30
CA TYR A 80 3.27 11.21 11.87
C TYR A 80 3.26 11.53 13.37
N PHE A 81 3.90 10.67 14.15
CA PHE A 81 4.03 10.80 15.59
C PHE A 81 5.48 10.59 16.01
N PRO A 82 6.01 11.36 16.97
CA PRO A 82 5.44 12.61 17.47
C PRO A 82 5.46 13.71 16.39
N SER A 83 4.51 14.65 16.45
CA SER A 83 4.43 15.80 15.56
C SER A 83 3.85 17.02 16.28
N MET A 84 3.84 18.17 15.59
CA MET A 84 3.16 19.37 16.08
C MET A 84 1.67 19.11 16.33
N THR A 85 1.00 18.35 15.45
CA THR A 85 -0.42 17.98 15.59
C THR A 85 -0.66 17.08 16.81
N SER A 86 0.29 16.21 17.15
CA SER A 86 0.21 15.41 18.37
C SER A 86 0.73 16.15 19.62
N ASN A 87 1.15 17.41 19.50
CA ASN A 87 1.84 18.18 20.56
C ASN A 87 3.06 17.43 21.12
N GLY A 88 3.82 16.74 20.26
CA GLY A 88 5.00 15.98 20.70
C GLY A 88 4.70 14.63 21.36
N ARG A 89 3.43 14.22 21.47
CA ARG A 89 3.04 12.93 22.05
C ARG A 89 3.27 11.77 21.09
N LEU A 90 3.65 10.62 21.65
CA LEU A 90 3.87 9.35 20.97
C LEU A 90 2.55 8.63 20.70
N LEU A 91 2.51 7.80 19.66
CA LEU A 91 1.39 6.89 19.41
C LEU A 91 1.55 5.65 20.28
N CYS A 92 0.51 5.33 21.06
CA CYS A 92 0.38 4.09 21.81
C CYS A 92 -0.81 3.28 21.30
N LEU A 93 -0.63 1.97 21.15
CA LEU A 93 -1.64 1.02 20.68
C LEU A 93 -1.91 -0.06 21.72
N SER A 94 -3.19 -0.33 21.95
CA SER A 94 -3.68 -1.54 22.59
C SER A 94 -4.49 -2.30 21.55
N ALA A 95 -3.80 -3.07 20.70
CA ALA A 95 -4.34 -3.52 19.43
C ALA A 95 -3.96 -4.96 19.07
N ARG A 96 -4.42 -5.94 19.85
CA ARG A 96 -4.10 -7.37 19.67
C ARG A 96 -5.21 -8.18 19.01
N ASP A 97 -6.39 -7.61 18.83
CA ASP A 97 -7.52 -8.35 18.26
C ASP A 97 -7.36 -8.49 16.75
N VAL A 98 -7.33 -9.73 16.29
CA VAL A 98 -7.13 -10.11 14.89
C VAL A 98 -8.46 -10.36 14.15
N SER A 99 -9.59 -10.24 14.85
CA SER A 99 -10.91 -10.67 14.39
C SER A 99 -12.01 -9.62 14.56
N ASP A 100 -11.83 -8.67 15.48
CA ASP A 100 -12.76 -7.58 15.71
C ASP A 100 -11.99 -6.27 15.94
N GLY A 101 -11.93 -5.45 14.89
CA GLY A 101 -11.20 -4.18 14.91
C GLY A 101 -11.77 -3.13 15.88
N THR A 102 -13.00 -3.31 16.37
CA THR A 102 -13.60 -2.40 17.38
C THR A 102 -13.01 -2.61 18.77
N ARG A 103 -12.34 -3.75 18.99
CA ARG A 103 -11.68 -4.11 20.26
C ARG A 103 -10.25 -3.60 20.36
N ASN A 104 -9.75 -2.97 19.30
CA ASN A 104 -8.44 -2.35 19.29
C ASN A 104 -8.58 -0.84 19.52
N SER A 105 -7.62 -0.26 20.26
CA SER A 105 -7.64 1.14 20.65
C SER A 105 -6.27 1.79 20.56
N TYR A 106 -6.25 3.11 20.55
CA TYR A 106 -5.05 3.92 20.53
C TYR A 106 -5.13 5.09 21.52
N ALA A 107 -3.98 5.57 21.95
CA ALA A 107 -3.83 6.76 22.78
C ALA A 107 -2.60 7.57 22.35
N LEU A 108 -2.53 8.82 22.83
CA LEU A 108 -1.35 9.66 22.69
C LEU A 108 -0.75 9.94 24.06
N ALA A 109 0.51 9.56 24.27
CA ALA A 109 1.19 9.72 25.55
C ALA A 109 2.44 10.61 25.43
N TRP A 110 2.79 11.32 26.50
CA TRP A 110 4.07 12.03 26.56
C TRP A 110 5.24 11.03 26.66
N PRO A 111 6.39 11.29 26.02
CA PRO A 111 7.55 10.38 26.09
C PRO A 111 7.96 10.02 27.52
N GLU A 112 7.84 10.97 28.46
CA GLU A 112 8.20 10.81 29.87
C GLU A 112 7.08 10.15 30.70
N ALA A 113 5.85 10.15 30.20
CA ALA A 113 4.64 9.71 30.91
C ALA A 113 3.86 8.65 30.12
N LEU A 114 4.53 7.57 29.70
CA LEU A 114 3.87 6.45 29.03
C LEU A 114 2.87 5.73 29.94
N PRO A 115 1.78 5.15 29.40
CA PRO A 115 0.84 4.35 30.17
C PRO A 115 1.54 3.23 30.95
N ASP A 116 0.97 2.87 32.10
CA ASP A 116 1.54 1.83 32.94
C ASP A 116 1.62 0.49 32.18
N ALA A 117 2.76 -0.19 32.30
CA ALA A 117 3.07 -1.45 31.61
C ALA A 117 3.10 -1.38 30.06
N ALA A 118 3.14 -0.17 29.47
CA ALA A 118 3.40 0.00 28.04
C ALA A 118 4.87 -0.23 27.69
N ALA A 119 5.11 -0.93 26.58
CA ALA A 119 6.44 -1.10 26.02
C ALA A 119 6.75 0.06 25.06
N LEU A 120 7.93 0.69 25.18
CA LEU A 120 8.41 1.67 24.20
C LEU A 120 9.26 0.98 23.13
N PHE A 121 8.81 1.05 21.88
CA PHE A 121 9.49 0.47 20.74
C PHE A 121 10.33 1.54 20.01
N PRO A 122 11.67 1.40 19.95
CA PRO A 122 12.56 2.42 19.36
C PRO A 122 12.56 2.40 17.83
N GLY A 123 12.92 3.50 17.19
CA GLY A 123 12.97 3.64 15.73
C GLY A 123 11.60 3.87 15.07
N LEU A 124 11.61 3.98 13.74
CA LEU A 124 10.40 4.23 12.95
C LEU A 124 9.52 2.98 12.86
N THR A 125 8.25 3.12 13.23
CA THR A 125 7.21 2.13 12.98
C THR A 125 6.34 2.58 11.80
N PHE A 126 6.23 1.75 10.77
CA PHE A 126 5.21 1.91 9.74
C PHE A 126 3.90 1.26 10.22
N VAL A 127 2.82 2.02 10.22
CA VAL A 127 1.47 1.55 10.57
C VAL A 127 0.57 1.70 9.36
N SER A 128 -0.15 0.65 8.99
CA SER A 128 -1.07 0.69 7.85
C SER A 128 -2.42 0.12 8.24
N ASP A 129 -3.51 0.84 7.98
CA ASP A 129 -4.86 0.27 7.89
C ASP A 129 -5.36 0.36 6.46
N THR A 130 -6.02 -0.70 6.01
CA THR A 130 -6.58 -0.78 4.67
C THR A 130 -7.97 -1.37 4.72
N PHE A 131 -8.82 -0.89 3.80
CA PHE A 131 -10.13 -1.47 3.52
C PHE A 131 -10.03 -2.89 2.94
N TYR A 132 -8.96 -3.13 2.18
CA TYR A 132 -8.67 -4.40 1.52
C TYR A 132 -7.61 -5.20 2.29
N ASP A 133 -7.57 -6.52 2.14
CA ASP A 133 -6.57 -7.38 2.80
C ASP A 133 -5.13 -7.18 2.28
N TYR A 134 -4.13 -7.83 2.91
CA TYR A 134 -2.73 -7.81 2.46
C TYR A 134 -2.31 -9.07 1.69
N ASP A 135 -3.23 -9.98 1.40
CA ASP A 135 -2.94 -11.28 0.79
C ASP A 135 -3.10 -11.23 -0.73
N ASN A 136 -4.12 -10.52 -1.21
CA ASN A 136 -4.35 -10.27 -2.61
C ASN A 136 -3.32 -9.29 -3.17
N LEU A 137 -2.79 -9.60 -4.37
CA LEU A 137 -1.72 -8.81 -5.00
C LEU A 137 -2.11 -7.35 -5.24
N TRP A 138 -3.33 -7.09 -5.73
CA TRP A 138 -3.81 -5.73 -5.96
C TRP A 138 -4.03 -5.00 -4.63
N HIS A 139 -4.69 -5.65 -3.68
CA HIS A 139 -4.99 -5.06 -2.38
C HIS A 139 -3.71 -4.66 -1.62
N GLY A 140 -2.78 -5.59 -1.50
CA GLY A 140 -1.49 -5.36 -0.85
C GLY A 140 -0.62 -4.33 -1.58
N LEU A 141 -0.65 -4.30 -2.92
CA LEU A 141 0.04 -3.28 -3.70
C LEU A 141 -0.51 -1.87 -3.41
N SER A 142 -1.83 -1.71 -3.38
CA SER A 142 -2.47 -0.43 -3.06
C SER A 142 -2.21 0.04 -1.62
N ALA A 143 -2.02 -0.89 -0.68
CA ALA A 143 -1.62 -0.57 0.70
C ALA A 143 -0.13 -0.20 0.82
N LEU A 144 0.74 -0.75 -0.04
CA LEU A 144 2.18 -0.50 -0.03
C LEU A 144 2.57 0.82 -0.72
N LEU A 145 1.85 1.22 -1.77
CA LEU A 145 2.18 2.38 -2.61
C LEU A 145 2.33 3.71 -1.83
N PRO A 146 1.45 4.05 -0.87
CA PRO A 146 1.61 5.26 -0.06
C PRO A 146 2.94 5.29 0.69
N PHE A 147 3.32 4.18 1.32
CA PHE A 147 4.58 4.10 2.04
C PHE A 147 5.79 4.14 1.11
N ALA A 148 5.74 3.42 -0.01
CA ALA A 148 6.78 3.47 -1.02
C ALA A 148 6.98 4.89 -1.56
N SER A 149 5.89 5.67 -1.69
CA SER A 149 5.98 7.09 -2.04
C SER A 149 6.70 7.90 -0.97
N TRP A 150 6.31 7.75 0.29
CA TRP A 150 6.94 8.50 1.38
C TRP A 150 8.40 8.13 1.57
N HIS A 151 8.72 6.83 1.54
CA HIS A 151 10.07 6.28 1.65
C HIS A 151 11.02 6.93 0.64
N GLN A 152 10.61 6.99 -0.62
CA GLN A 152 11.38 7.58 -1.71
C GLN A 152 11.73 9.05 -1.47
N ARG A 153 10.82 9.82 -0.88
CA ARG A 153 11.01 11.26 -0.62
C ARG A 153 11.82 11.53 0.63
N LYS A 154 11.74 10.67 1.63
CA LYS A 154 12.45 10.81 2.90
C LYS A 154 13.79 10.08 2.90
N GLN A 155 14.53 10.17 1.79
CA GLN A 155 15.89 9.61 1.67
C GLN A 155 15.95 8.11 2.01
N CYS A 156 14.88 7.37 1.69
CA CYS A 156 14.76 5.94 1.92
C CYS A 156 14.93 5.52 3.38
N VAL A 157 14.30 6.27 4.28
CA VAL A 157 14.15 5.86 5.66
C VAL A 157 13.36 4.54 5.72
N VAL A 158 14.01 3.48 6.15
CA VAL A 158 13.41 2.17 6.39
C VAL A 158 12.79 2.09 7.78
N PRO A 159 11.62 1.45 7.94
CA PRO A 159 11.00 1.28 9.24
C PRO A 159 11.70 0.11 9.97
N ALA A 160 11.82 0.24 11.29
CA ALA A 160 12.30 -0.85 12.14
C ALA A 160 11.29 -1.99 12.25
N ARG A 161 9.99 -1.68 12.06
CA ARG A 161 8.87 -2.61 12.14
C ARG A 161 7.62 -2.10 11.41
N TRP A 162 6.74 -3.03 11.11
CA TRP A 162 5.48 -2.85 10.40
C TRP A 162 4.34 -3.30 11.33
N VAL A 163 3.33 -2.46 11.53
CA VAL A 163 2.09 -2.80 12.22
C VAL A 163 0.97 -2.71 11.22
N LEU A 164 0.32 -3.84 10.95
CA LEU A 164 -0.65 -3.94 9.87
C LEU A 164 -2.04 -4.16 10.43
N PHE A 165 -3.00 -3.40 9.90
CA PHE A 165 -4.42 -3.52 10.18
C PHE A 165 -5.19 -3.68 8.87
N HIS A 166 -6.24 -4.50 8.89
CA HIS A 166 -7.25 -4.49 7.85
C HIS A 166 -8.62 -4.38 8.52
N GLN A 167 -9.29 -3.25 8.27
CA GLN A 167 -10.51 -2.82 8.95
C GLN A 167 -10.37 -2.72 10.48
N GLY A 168 -9.21 -2.24 10.95
CA GLY A 168 -8.88 -2.11 12.36
C GLY A 168 -8.45 -3.39 13.06
N GLU A 169 -8.53 -4.54 12.40
CA GLU A 169 -8.08 -5.85 12.93
C GLU A 169 -6.59 -6.04 12.69
N LEU A 170 -5.84 -6.46 13.72
CA LEU A 170 -4.42 -6.71 13.61
C LEU A 170 -4.13 -7.84 12.60
N ARG A 171 -3.13 -7.62 11.75
CA ARG A 171 -2.61 -8.62 10.82
C ARG A 171 -1.16 -8.94 11.15
N THR A 172 -0.92 -10.22 11.41
CA THR A 172 0.40 -10.76 11.74
C THR A 172 1.12 -11.31 10.52
N THR A 173 0.45 -11.32 9.36
CA THR A 173 1.00 -11.84 8.10
C THR A 173 0.61 -10.95 6.93
N MET A 174 1.28 -11.17 5.80
CA MET A 174 1.07 -10.52 4.51
C MET A 174 1.35 -11.57 3.43
N GLY A 175 0.62 -11.50 2.31
CA GLY A 175 0.81 -12.40 1.18
C GLY A 175 2.26 -12.41 0.69
N LYS A 176 2.79 -13.60 0.40
CA LYS A 176 4.22 -13.79 0.04
C LYS A 176 4.68 -12.89 -1.11
N TRP A 177 3.84 -12.71 -2.13
CA TRP A 177 4.15 -11.84 -3.26
C TRP A 177 4.27 -10.37 -2.83
N VAL A 178 3.33 -9.88 -2.02
CA VAL A 178 3.30 -8.50 -1.52
C VAL A 178 4.50 -8.25 -0.60
N ARG A 179 4.81 -9.20 0.30
CA ARG A 179 6.01 -9.16 1.15
C ARG A 179 7.28 -9.06 0.31
N THR A 180 7.44 -9.92 -0.70
CA THR A 180 8.63 -9.91 -1.57
C THR A 180 8.77 -8.58 -2.30
N LEU A 181 7.66 -7.99 -2.77
CA LEU A 181 7.66 -6.67 -3.38
C LEU A 181 8.05 -5.57 -2.40
N ALA A 182 7.51 -5.58 -1.18
CA ALA A 182 7.86 -4.62 -0.13
C ALA A 182 9.34 -4.71 0.25
N GLU A 183 9.87 -5.94 0.39
CA GLU A 183 11.28 -6.21 0.66
C GLU A 183 12.18 -5.72 -0.47
N ALA A 184 11.78 -5.92 -1.73
CA ALA A 184 12.51 -5.43 -2.89
C ALA A 184 12.48 -3.89 -2.99
N ALA A 185 11.31 -3.28 -2.76
CA ALA A 185 11.08 -1.86 -2.97
C ALA A 185 11.65 -0.99 -1.83
N VAL A 186 11.37 -1.38 -0.58
CA VAL A 186 11.58 -0.56 0.61
C VAL A 186 12.65 -1.17 1.53
N GLY A 187 12.66 -2.50 1.68
CA GLY A 187 13.59 -3.20 2.56
C GLY A 187 12.88 -4.13 3.54
N GLU A 188 13.62 -4.61 4.54
CA GLU A 188 13.16 -5.69 5.42
C GLU A 188 11.77 -5.45 6.04
N VAL A 189 10.89 -6.46 5.96
CA VAL A 189 9.52 -6.41 6.49
C VAL A 189 9.40 -7.26 7.75
N ARG A 190 9.47 -6.59 8.91
CA ARG A 190 9.23 -7.17 10.24
C ARG A 190 7.84 -6.78 10.73
N ILE A 191 6.89 -7.71 10.64
CA ILE A 191 5.50 -7.49 11.08
C ILE A 191 5.42 -7.74 12.58
N GLU A 192 4.93 -6.75 13.31
CA GLU A 192 4.70 -6.82 14.76
C GLU A 192 3.36 -7.49 15.05
N ASP A 193 3.38 -8.53 15.88
CA ASP A 193 2.19 -9.26 16.32
C ASP A 193 1.79 -8.92 17.77
N PHE A 194 2.59 -8.09 18.45
CA PHE A 194 2.43 -7.74 19.85
C PHE A 194 2.41 -8.97 20.78
N GLY A 195 3.05 -10.08 20.39
CA GLY A 195 3.24 -11.31 21.18
C GLY A 195 4.13 -11.11 22.43
N SER A 196 4.38 -12.19 23.17
CA SER A 196 4.89 -12.28 24.57
C SER A 196 6.22 -11.60 24.94
N GLY A 197 6.77 -10.69 24.12
CA GLY A 197 8.01 -9.98 24.39
C GLY A 197 7.77 -8.47 24.52
N GLY A 198 7.57 -7.97 25.74
CA GLY A 198 7.93 -6.58 26.03
C GLY A 198 7.09 -5.79 27.03
N GLY A 199 5.97 -6.29 27.55
CA GLY A 199 5.20 -5.57 28.57
C GLY A 199 4.00 -6.38 29.07
N THR A 200 3.86 -6.46 30.39
CA THR A 200 2.81 -7.22 31.09
C THR A 200 1.39 -6.66 30.88
N GLY A 201 1.23 -5.52 30.16
CA GLY A 201 -0.04 -4.79 30.00
C GLY A 201 -0.66 -4.77 28.61
N GLY A 202 -0.08 -5.45 27.61
CA GLY A 202 -0.72 -5.56 26.30
C GLY A 202 -0.54 -4.38 25.34
N MET A 203 0.13 -3.31 25.77
CA MET A 203 0.17 -2.00 25.10
C MET A 203 1.57 -1.63 24.58
N ALA A 204 1.62 -1.04 23.40
CA ALA A 204 2.86 -0.68 22.70
C ALA A 204 2.86 0.79 22.30
N CYS A 205 3.86 1.55 22.75
CA CYS A 205 4.12 2.92 22.33
C CYS A 205 5.33 2.96 21.40
N PHE A 206 5.34 3.87 20.42
CA PHE A 206 6.41 3.96 19.42
C PHE A 206 7.18 5.27 19.53
N GLU A 207 8.51 5.19 19.48
CA GLU A 207 9.37 6.38 19.42
C GLU A 207 9.00 7.26 18.22
N LYS A 208 8.77 6.63 17.06
CA LYS A 208 8.26 7.27 15.85
C LYS A 208 7.23 6.37 15.19
N ALA A 209 6.09 6.91 14.78
CA ALA A 209 5.08 6.18 14.02
C ALA A 209 4.65 6.99 12.79
N LEU A 210 4.61 6.31 11.64
CA LEU A 210 4.07 6.83 10.40
C LEU A 210 2.86 5.97 10.01
N VAL A 211 1.67 6.58 10.03
CA VAL A 211 0.39 5.90 9.82
C VAL A 211 -0.16 6.23 8.44
N PHE A 212 -0.45 5.21 7.65
CA PHE A 212 -1.26 5.30 6.44
C PHE A 212 -2.58 4.58 6.67
N ARG A 213 -3.66 5.24 6.28
CA ARG A 213 -5.04 4.79 6.48
C ARG A 213 -5.92 5.06 5.27
N HIS A 214 -5.24 5.47 4.20
CA HIS A 214 -5.73 5.69 2.86
C HIS A 214 -4.80 4.91 1.93
N ASN A 215 -5.35 4.27 0.90
CA ASN A 215 -4.56 3.68 -0.16
C ASN A 215 -3.95 4.82 -1.03
N GLU A 216 -3.98 4.69 -2.35
CA GLU A 216 -3.40 5.65 -3.28
C GLU A 216 -4.17 7.00 -3.39
N GLY A 217 -5.13 7.26 -2.50
CA GLY A 217 -6.20 8.27 -2.60
C GLY A 217 -5.76 9.65 -3.14
N ALA A 218 -5.15 10.47 -2.30
CA ALA A 218 -4.73 11.83 -2.67
C ALA A 218 -3.54 11.88 -3.65
N MET A 219 -2.90 10.76 -3.94
CA MET A 219 -1.71 10.71 -4.77
C MET A 219 -2.05 11.09 -6.23
N LYS A 220 -1.43 12.15 -6.76
CA LYS A 220 -1.62 12.56 -8.15
C LYS A 220 -1.00 11.53 -9.09
N LYS A 221 -1.55 11.44 -10.30
CA LYS A 221 -1.13 10.51 -11.36
C LYS A 221 0.38 10.52 -11.62
N GLN A 222 1.01 11.70 -11.69
CA GLN A 222 2.46 11.80 -11.91
C GLN A 222 3.26 11.17 -10.76
N ARG A 223 2.80 11.32 -9.51
CA ARG A 223 3.43 10.70 -8.35
C ARG A 223 3.26 9.19 -8.39
N ARG A 224 2.05 8.68 -8.64
CA ARG A 224 1.81 7.24 -8.83
C ARG A 224 2.75 6.64 -9.89
N ARG A 225 2.90 7.33 -11.03
CA ARG A 225 3.82 6.89 -12.09
C ARG A 225 5.27 6.77 -11.64
N ALA A 226 5.78 7.78 -10.92
CA ALA A 226 7.13 7.75 -10.40
C ALA A 226 7.36 6.60 -9.41
N VAL A 227 6.39 6.35 -8.53
CA VAL A 227 6.45 5.26 -7.54
C VAL A 227 6.41 3.90 -8.23
N TYR A 228 5.49 3.67 -9.18
CA TYR A 228 5.46 2.44 -9.97
C TYR A 228 6.75 2.21 -10.75
N ALA A 229 7.32 3.25 -11.37
CA ALA A 229 8.59 3.15 -12.10
C ALA A 229 9.74 2.73 -11.18
N GLY A 230 9.83 3.31 -9.98
CA GLY A 230 10.87 2.94 -9.01
C GLY A 230 10.67 1.54 -8.44
N MET A 231 9.43 1.15 -8.07
CA MET A 231 9.12 -0.22 -7.62
C MET A 231 9.45 -1.26 -8.69
N ARG A 232 9.13 -0.98 -9.95
CA ARG A 232 9.50 -1.81 -11.10
C ARG A 232 11.02 -1.95 -11.24
N CYS A 233 11.77 -0.87 -11.08
CA CYS A 233 13.23 -0.92 -11.11
C CYS A 233 13.78 -1.79 -9.98
N ARG A 234 13.32 -1.56 -8.74
CA ARG A 234 13.73 -2.31 -7.55
C ARG A 234 13.40 -3.80 -7.65
N ALA A 235 12.22 -4.15 -8.12
CA ALA A 235 11.83 -5.55 -8.34
C ALA A 235 12.76 -6.25 -9.34
N ARG A 236 13.14 -5.57 -10.42
CA ARG A 236 14.11 -6.09 -11.40
C ARG A 236 15.50 -6.25 -10.81
N ALA A 237 15.97 -5.27 -10.04
CA ALA A 237 17.25 -5.34 -9.35
C ALA A 237 17.29 -6.51 -8.35
N HIS A 238 16.25 -6.65 -7.53
CA HIS A 238 16.10 -7.76 -6.58
C HIS A 238 16.15 -9.12 -7.28
N CYS A 239 15.51 -9.24 -8.44
CA CYS A 239 15.46 -10.48 -9.21
C CYS A 239 16.66 -10.69 -10.15
N GLY A 240 17.68 -9.82 -10.13
CA GLY A 240 18.83 -9.92 -11.04
C GLY A 240 18.46 -9.75 -12.52
N VAL A 241 17.29 -9.17 -12.81
CA VAL A 241 16.82 -8.87 -14.17
C VAL A 241 17.36 -7.50 -14.58
N VAL A 242 18.68 -7.35 -14.56
CA VAL A 242 19.41 -6.12 -14.85
C VAL A 242 20.16 -6.30 -16.16
N GLY A 243 19.86 -5.49 -17.16
CA GLY A 243 20.49 -5.59 -18.47
C GLY A 243 19.77 -4.78 -19.54
N ASP A 244 20.54 -4.28 -20.50
CA ASP A 244 20.01 -3.71 -21.73
C ASP A 244 19.16 -4.76 -22.45
N ARG A 245 17.98 -4.34 -22.92
CA ARG A 245 17.35 -4.98 -24.09
C ARG A 245 18.22 -4.66 -25.31
N ARG A 246 19.42 -5.25 -25.43
CA ARG A 246 20.18 -5.18 -26.68
C ARG A 246 19.44 -6.04 -27.69
N GLU A 247 18.62 -5.38 -28.50
CA GLU A 247 18.23 -5.94 -29.79
C GLU A 247 19.50 -5.93 -30.64
N GLU A 248 20.21 -7.06 -30.65
CA GLU A 248 21.41 -7.31 -31.47
C GLU A 248 21.10 -7.24 -32.98
N ASP A 249 19.82 -7.28 -33.34
CA ASP A 249 19.33 -7.37 -34.71
C ASP A 249 18.78 -6.03 -35.22
N SER A 250 18.81 -5.80 -36.53
CA SER A 250 18.24 -4.59 -37.16
C SER A 250 16.70 -4.53 -37.06
N THR A 251 16.05 -5.65 -36.75
CA THR A 251 14.60 -5.85 -36.77
C THR A 251 13.95 -5.47 -35.43
N VAL A 252 12.84 -4.73 -35.49
CA VAL A 252 12.03 -4.41 -34.29
C VAL A 252 11.37 -5.69 -33.80
N THR A 253 11.71 -6.15 -32.60
CA THR A 253 11.06 -7.32 -32.01
C THR A 253 9.79 -6.90 -31.26
N ILE A 254 8.66 -7.58 -31.44
CA ILE A 254 7.44 -7.37 -30.63
C ILE A 254 7.17 -8.62 -29.81
N ARG A 255 7.08 -8.50 -28.48
CA ARG A 255 6.87 -9.65 -27.59
C ARG A 255 5.44 -9.63 -27.06
N LEU A 256 4.62 -10.54 -27.59
CA LEU A 256 3.25 -10.77 -27.18
C LEU A 256 3.22 -11.86 -26.09
N THR A 257 2.63 -11.57 -24.94
CA THR A 257 2.46 -12.53 -23.85
C THR A 257 0.98 -12.83 -23.64
N LEU A 258 0.61 -14.09 -23.76
CA LEU A 258 -0.67 -14.62 -23.30
C LEU A 258 -0.50 -15.07 -21.84
N LEU A 259 -0.94 -14.26 -20.89
CA LEU A 259 -0.95 -14.62 -19.47
C LEU A 259 -2.30 -15.26 -19.13
N LEU A 260 -2.32 -16.58 -19.16
CA LEU A 260 -3.51 -17.38 -18.94
C LEU A 260 -3.72 -17.70 -17.45
N ARG A 261 -4.92 -18.18 -17.13
CA ARG A 261 -5.35 -18.54 -15.78
C ARG A 261 -5.94 -19.93 -15.79
N LEU A 262 -5.70 -20.69 -14.72
CA LEU A 262 -6.49 -21.89 -14.42
C LEU A 262 -7.72 -21.53 -13.58
N GLY A 263 -8.78 -22.34 -13.69
CA GLY A 263 -9.99 -22.19 -12.87
C GLY A 263 -10.83 -20.97 -13.27
N SER A 264 -11.24 -20.16 -12.29
CA SER A 264 -12.12 -19.01 -12.51
C SER A 264 -11.58 -18.06 -13.57
N ARG A 265 -12.45 -17.60 -14.47
CA ARG A 265 -12.10 -16.70 -15.60
C ARG A 265 -11.10 -17.25 -16.62
N ALA A 266 -10.76 -18.54 -16.58
CA ALA A 266 -9.99 -19.13 -17.68
C ALA A 266 -10.81 -19.07 -18.97
N PHE A 267 -10.13 -19.10 -20.12
CA PHE A 267 -10.83 -19.30 -21.39
C PHE A 267 -11.42 -20.72 -21.46
N LYS A 268 -12.61 -20.85 -22.07
CA LYS A 268 -13.25 -22.14 -22.34
C LYS A 268 -12.42 -22.99 -23.29
N ASN A 269 -11.71 -22.34 -24.22
CA ASN A 269 -10.82 -22.98 -25.18
C ASN A 269 -9.51 -22.19 -25.31
N GLU A 270 -8.55 -22.45 -24.42
CA GLU A 270 -7.25 -21.77 -24.40
C GLU A 270 -6.47 -21.99 -25.71
N SER A 271 -6.46 -23.22 -26.23
CA SER A 271 -5.75 -23.56 -27.47
C SER A 271 -6.25 -22.76 -28.68
N ALA A 272 -7.55 -22.50 -28.77
CA ALA A 272 -8.11 -21.65 -29.82
C ALA A 272 -7.64 -20.20 -29.68
N VAL A 273 -7.67 -19.65 -28.46
CA VAL A 273 -7.17 -18.29 -28.18
C VAL A 273 -5.68 -18.16 -28.51
N MET A 274 -4.87 -19.13 -28.07
CA MET A 274 -3.45 -19.20 -28.41
C MET A 274 -3.24 -19.19 -29.92
N GLY A 275 -3.93 -20.08 -30.64
CA GLY A 275 -3.82 -20.18 -32.10
C GLY A 275 -4.23 -18.91 -32.84
N ILE A 276 -5.20 -18.14 -32.33
CA ILE A 276 -5.57 -16.84 -32.92
C ILE A 276 -4.40 -15.86 -32.81
N PHE A 277 -3.89 -15.65 -31.60
CA PHE A 277 -2.83 -14.67 -31.35
C PHE A 277 -1.48 -15.07 -31.97
N GLU A 278 -1.18 -16.36 -32.05
CA GLU A 278 -0.02 -16.88 -32.79
C GLU A 278 -0.12 -16.56 -34.28
N ARG A 279 -1.28 -16.77 -34.91
CA ARG A 279 -1.50 -16.44 -36.33
C ARG A 279 -1.41 -14.93 -36.59
N GLU A 280 -1.99 -14.10 -35.73
CA GLU A 280 -1.90 -12.65 -35.90
C GLU A 280 -0.48 -12.14 -35.68
N CYS A 281 0.23 -12.65 -34.67
CA CYS A 281 1.64 -12.32 -34.45
C CYS A 281 2.52 -12.74 -35.63
N ALA A 282 2.28 -13.90 -36.24
CA ALA A 282 3.04 -14.36 -37.42
C ALA A 282 2.91 -13.44 -38.65
N LYS A 283 1.87 -12.59 -38.73
CA LYS A 283 1.72 -11.59 -39.80
C LYS A 283 2.59 -10.34 -39.57
N VAL A 284 3.08 -10.15 -38.36
CA VAL A 284 3.87 -8.98 -37.97
C VAL A 284 5.34 -9.37 -37.85
N GLU A 285 6.17 -8.87 -38.77
CA GLU A 285 7.62 -9.12 -38.76
C GLU A 285 8.24 -8.79 -37.40
N GLY A 286 9.04 -9.72 -36.87
CA GLY A 286 9.70 -9.59 -35.57
C GLY A 286 8.81 -9.89 -34.36
N CYS A 287 7.53 -10.22 -34.56
CA CYS A 287 6.64 -10.60 -33.46
C CYS A 287 6.94 -12.01 -32.94
N ARG A 288 6.93 -12.18 -31.61
CA ARG A 288 7.10 -13.46 -30.92
C ARG A 288 6.02 -13.61 -29.86
N VAL A 289 5.41 -14.80 -29.79
CA VAL A 289 4.41 -15.14 -28.76
C VAL A 289 5.06 -15.94 -27.65
N GLN A 290 4.68 -15.64 -26.41
CA GLN A 290 4.95 -16.44 -25.23
C GLN A 290 3.64 -16.70 -24.49
N VAL A 291 3.48 -17.92 -23.96
CA VAL A 291 2.33 -18.30 -23.14
C VAL A 291 2.80 -18.64 -21.73
N ALA A 292 2.10 -18.12 -20.73
CA ALA A 292 2.40 -18.35 -19.33
C ALA A 292 1.11 -18.47 -18.50
N TRP A 293 1.18 -19.18 -17.37
CA TRP A 293 0.05 -19.31 -16.44
C TRP A 293 0.41 -18.68 -15.09
N GLY A 294 -0.42 -17.74 -14.61
CA GLY A 294 -0.12 -16.91 -13.44
C GLY A 294 0.16 -17.68 -12.15
N ASN A 295 -0.46 -18.84 -11.96
CA ASN A 295 -0.37 -19.66 -10.75
C ASN A 295 0.92 -20.50 -10.63
N ASN A 296 1.73 -20.61 -11.68
CA ASN A 296 2.93 -21.46 -11.70
C ASN A 296 4.25 -20.66 -11.65
N MET A 297 4.20 -19.39 -11.22
CA MET A 297 5.35 -18.49 -11.27
C MET A 297 5.75 -17.96 -9.90
N THR A 298 7.06 -17.96 -9.62
CA THR A 298 7.61 -17.20 -8.50
C THR A 298 7.49 -15.69 -8.76
N PHE A 299 7.75 -14.87 -7.73
CA PHE A 299 7.80 -13.41 -7.90
C PHE A 299 8.78 -12.99 -9.01
N CYS A 300 9.99 -13.56 -9.03
CA CYS A 300 11.00 -13.21 -10.02
C CYS A 300 10.71 -13.75 -11.41
N ASP A 301 10.01 -14.90 -11.54
CA ASP A 301 9.51 -15.35 -12.85
C ASP A 301 8.52 -14.35 -13.43
N GLN A 302 7.63 -13.78 -12.60
CA GLN A 302 6.70 -12.73 -13.04
C GLN A 302 7.43 -11.44 -13.42
N VAL A 303 8.43 -11.01 -12.65
CA VAL A 303 9.26 -9.84 -12.98
C VAL A 303 9.95 -10.02 -14.33
N LYS A 304 10.53 -11.21 -14.57
CA LYS A 304 11.18 -11.54 -15.84
C LYS A 304 10.19 -11.57 -16.99
N LEU A 305 9.06 -12.27 -16.83
CA LEU A 305 8.00 -12.36 -17.84
C LEU A 305 7.53 -10.96 -18.25
N MET A 306 7.13 -10.14 -17.28
CA MET A 306 6.62 -8.79 -17.55
C MET A 306 7.69 -7.89 -18.17
N ARG A 307 8.96 -8.02 -17.76
CA ARG A 307 10.09 -7.34 -18.40
C ARG A 307 10.27 -7.75 -19.86
N GLU A 308 9.89 -8.96 -20.24
CA GLU A 308 9.97 -9.49 -21.60
C GLU A 308 8.70 -9.20 -22.42
N THR A 309 7.63 -8.69 -21.81
CA THR A 309 6.37 -8.39 -22.49
C THR A 309 6.32 -6.97 -23.07
N ASP A 310 5.84 -6.83 -24.31
CA ASP A 310 5.45 -5.54 -24.92
C ASP A 310 3.93 -5.42 -25.09
N VAL A 311 3.26 -6.53 -25.39
CA VAL A 311 1.79 -6.62 -25.44
C VAL A 311 1.34 -7.76 -24.54
N LEU A 312 0.52 -7.46 -23.53
CA LEU A 312 -0.03 -8.43 -22.60
C LEU A 312 -1.50 -8.71 -22.91
N VAL A 313 -1.84 -9.98 -23.05
CA VAL A 313 -3.21 -10.47 -23.25
C VAL A 313 -3.55 -11.33 -22.04
N SER A 314 -4.57 -10.97 -21.26
CA SER A 314 -4.91 -11.70 -20.04
C SER A 314 -6.39 -11.61 -19.71
N PRO A 315 -6.99 -12.69 -19.19
CA PRO A 315 -8.21 -12.60 -18.40
C PRO A 315 -8.06 -11.67 -17.20
N HIS A 316 -9.11 -10.94 -16.85
CA HIS A 316 -9.16 -10.06 -15.69
C HIS A 316 -8.88 -10.81 -14.38
N GLY A 317 -8.20 -10.14 -13.45
CA GLY A 317 -8.16 -10.47 -12.03
C GLY A 317 -6.77 -10.46 -11.41
N ALA A 318 -6.68 -10.79 -10.13
CA ALA A 318 -5.57 -10.39 -9.24
C ALA A 318 -4.15 -10.66 -9.76
N GLN A 319 -3.93 -11.70 -10.57
CA GLN A 319 -2.63 -11.97 -11.17
C GLN A 319 -2.15 -10.84 -12.10
N LEU A 320 -3.07 -10.09 -12.69
CA LEU A 320 -2.79 -8.97 -13.59
C LEU A 320 -2.26 -7.74 -12.85
N ALA A 321 -2.26 -7.76 -11.51
CA ALA A 321 -1.65 -6.70 -10.70
C ALA A 321 -0.13 -6.59 -10.94
N ASN A 322 0.52 -7.61 -11.50
CA ASN A 322 1.93 -7.55 -11.88
C ASN A 322 2.21 -6.74 -13.15
N LEU A 323 1.18 -6.21 -13.85
CA LEU A 323 1.33 -5.46 -15.09
C LEU A 323 2.27 -4.25 -14.95
N PHE A 324 2.38 -3.63 -13.77
CA PHE A 324 3.26 -2.47 -13.55
C PHE A 324 4.75 -2.82 -13.72
N LEU A 325 5.10 -4.10 -13.76
CA LEU A 325 6.47 -4.58 -13.99
C LEU A 325 6.88 -4.57 -15.48
N MET A 326 5.90 -4.43 -16.40
CA MET A 326 6.15 -4.28 -17.85
C MET A 326 6.89 -2.98 -18.15
N GLU A 327 7.36 -2.76 -19.37
CA GLU A 327 7.88 -1.43 -19.72
C GLU A 327 6.77 -0.39 -19.81
N GLU A 328 7.14 0.89 -19.60
CA GLU A 328 6.23 1.97 -19.95
C GLU A 328 5.91 1.92 -21.45
N LYS A 329 4.71 2.39 -21.80
CA LYS A 329 4.13 2.35 -23.15
C LYS A 329 3.78 0.95 -23.67
N SER A 330 4.04 -0.12 -22.92
CA SER A 330 3.51 -1.45 -23.25
C SER A 330 1.97 -1.46 -23.28
N SER A 331 1.40 -2.43 -24.00
CA SER A 331 -0.04 -2.52 -24.26
C SER A 331 -0.68 -3.66 -23.47
N ILE A 332 -1.90 -3.46 -22.97
CA ILE A 332 -2.69 -4.47 -22.25
C ILE A 332 -4.04 -4.68 -22.96
N MET A 333 -4.36 -5.94 -23.22
CA MET A 333 -5.64 -6.42 -23.73
C MET A 333 -6.29 -7.30 -22.66
N GLU A 334 -7.47 -6.89 -22.20
CA GLU A 334 -8.10 -7.52 -21.04
C GLU A 334 -9.41 -8.22 -21.40
N PHE A 335 -9.63 -9.41 -20.82
CA PHE A 335 -10.80 -10.25 -21.10
C PHE A 335 -11.63 -10.49 -19.85
N TYR A 336 -12.94 -10.36 -19.96
CA TYR A 336 -13.89 -10.52 -18.87
C TYR A 336 -14.92 -11.61 -19.20
N PRO A 337 -15.33 -12.42 -18.21
CA PRO A 337 -16.62 -13.08 -18.31
C PRO A 337 -17.73 -12.03 -18.19
N LYS A 338 -18.86 -12.23 -18.88
CA LYS A 338 -19.98 -11.27 -18.94
C LYS A 338 -20.40 -10.72 -17.57
N GLY A 339 -20.45 -11.63 -16.61
CA GLY A 339 -20.99 -11.37 -15.28
C GLY A 339 -20.24 -10.31 -14.48
N TRP A 340 -19.01 -9.99 -14.87
CA TRP A 340 -18.21 -8.94 -14.23
C TRP A 340 -18.85 -7.55 -14.37
N ASN A 341 -19.47 -7.24 -15.51
CA ASN A 341 -20.10 -5.93 -15.74
C ASN A 341 -21.29 -5.63 -14.83
N LYS A 342 -22.03 -6.67 -14.43
CA LYS A 342 -23.31 -6.47 -13.71
C LYS A 342 -23.10 -6.11 -12.25
N LEU A 343 -22.03 -6.60 -11.64
CA LEU A 343 -21.90 -6.63 -10.19
C LEU A 343 -20.50 -6.28 -9.66
N ALA A 344 -19.45 -6.22 -10.48
CA ALA A 344 -18.09 -6.00 -9.99
C ALA A 344 -17.79 -4.54 -9.58
N GLY A 345 -18.72 -3.61 -9.86
CA GLY A 345 -18.58 -2.20 -9.52
C GLY A 345 -17.30 -1.59 -10.09
N GLU A 346 -16.61 -0.79 -9.29
CA GLU A 346 -15.34 -0.15 -9.64
C GLU A 346 -14.18 -1.15 -9.88
N GLY A 347 -14.30 -2.38 -9.36
CA GLY A 347 -13.27 -3.42 -9.52
C GLY A 347 -12.96 -3.78 -10.98
N GLN A 348 -13.89 -3.52 -11.90
CA GLN A 348 -13.70 -3.74 -13.34
C GLN A 348 -12.76 -2.71 -14.01
N TYR A 349 -12.38 -1.64 -13.32
CA TYR A 349 -11.51 -0.60 -13.89
C TYR A 349 -10.09 -0.63 -13.34
N VAL A 350 -9.81 -1.51 -12.37
CA VAL A 350 -8.52 -1.59 -11.67
C VAL A 350 -7.33 -1.63 -12.63
N TYR A 351 -7.32 -2.56 -13.60
CA TYR A 351 -6.16 -2.72 -14.47
C TYR A 351 -6.06 -1.65 -15.55
N ARG A 352 -7.18 -1.02 -15.91
CA ARG A 352 -7.19 0.21 -16.73
C ARG A 352 -6.52 1.37 -15.98
N TRP A 353 -6.85 1.55 -14.70
CA TRP A 353 -6.23 2.56 -13.86
C TRP A 353 -4.75 2.29 -13.62
N MET A 354 -4.40 1.04 -13.26
CA MET A 354 -3.01 0.64 -13.09
C MET A 354 -2.20 0.87 -14.36
N ALA A 355 -2.72 0.50 -15.53
CA ALA A 355 -2.05 0.77 -16.80
C ALA A 355 -1.76 2.27 -16.97
N ASP A 356 -2.75 3.11 -16.74
CA ASP A 356 -2.60 4.57 -16.84
C ASP A 356 -1.59 5.14 -15.82
N TRP A 357 -1.65 4.68 -14.58
CA TRP A 357 -0.78 5.12 -13.49
C TRP A 357 0.66 4.65 -13.71
N ALA A 358 0.89 3.42 -14.14
CA ALA A 358 2.22 2.85 -14.41
C ALA A 358 2.78 3.18 -15.82
N GLY A 359 2.09 4.01 -16.60
CA GLY A 359 2.60 4.57 -17.86
C GLY A 359 2.41 3.68 -19.08
N MET A 360 1.48 2.73 -19.04
CA MET A 360 1.15 1.80 -20.12
C MET A 360 -0.15 2.19 -20.83
N GLN A 361 -0.51 1.42 -21.86
CA GLN A 361 -1.70 1.61 -22.66
C GLN A 361 -2.70 0.47 -22.46
N HIS A 362 -3.86 0.79 -21.88
CA HIS A 362 -4.97 -0.15 -21.85
C HIS A 362 -5.71 -0.10 -23.20
N LYS A 363 -5.61 -1.16 -24.01
CA LYS A 363 -6.11 -1.21 -25.39
C LYS A 363 -7.59 -1.61 -25.51
N GLY A 364 -8.29 -1.60 -24.39
CA GLY A 364 -9.70 -1.95 -24.29
C GLY A 364 -9.90 -3.28 -23.58
N SER A 365 -11.18 -3.60 -23.38
CA SER A 365 -11.61 -4.82 -22.70
C SER A 365 -12.58 -5.55 -23.61
N TRP A 366 -12.40 -6.86 -23.76
CA TRP A 366 -13.43 -7.70 -24.34
C TRP A 366 -14.26 -8.35 -23.25
N GLN A 367 -15.57 -8.37 -23.45
CA GLN A 367 -16.53 -8.90 -22.51
C GLN A 367 -17.29 -10.01 -23.21
N ASP A 368 -17.27 -11.19 -22.58
CA ASP A 368 -17.99 -12.34 -23.12
C ASP A 368 -19.49 -12.00 -23.29
N PRO A 369 -20.08 -12.16 -24.48
CA PRO A 369 -21.51 -11.95 -24.67
C PRO A 369 -22.36 -13.06 -24.04
N GLU A 370 -21.78 -14.25 -23.81
CA GLU A 370 -22.51 -15.40 -23.27
C GLU A 370 -22.83 -15.20 -21.79
N GLU A 371 -24.11 -15.37 -21.47
CA GLU A 371 -24.61 -15.24 -20.11
C GLU A 371 -24.79 -16.62 -19.47
N VAL A 372 -24.34 -16.75 -18.23
CA VAL A 372 -24.74 -17.86 -17.38
C VAL A 372 -25.96 -17.38 -16.61
N GLU A 373 -27.13 -17.99 -16.84
CA GLU A 373 -28.32 -17.67 -16.06
C GLU A 373 -28.14 -18.06 -14.59
N CYS A 374 -28.50 -17.15 -13.69
CA CYS A 374 -28.56 -17.45 -12.28
C CYS A 374 -30.01 -17.72 -11.86
N ALA A 375 -30.24 -18.87 -11.24
CA ALA A 375 -31.57 -19.27 -10.76
C ALA A 375 -32.01 -18.54 -9.47
N ASP A 376 -31.10 -17.88 -8.76
CA ASP A 376 -31.41 -17.13 -7.56
C ASP A 376 -32.06 -15.78 -7.89
N ALA A 377 -33.17 -15.48 -7.21
CA ALA A 377 -33.83 -14.18 -7.29
C ALA A 377 -32.96 -13.05 -6.70
N ASP A 378 -32.08 -13.39 -5.75
CA ASP A 378 -31.10 -12.46 -5.18
C ASP A 378 -29.82 -12.44 -6.02
N GLN A 379 -29.68 -11.41 -6.85
CA GLN A 379 -28.54 -11.22 -7.76
C GLN A 379 -27.19 -11.14 -7.04
N LEU A 380 -27.14 -10.78 -5.75
CA LEU A 380 -25.89 -10.76 -4.99
C LEU A 380 -25.37 -12.18 -4.73
N LYS A 381 -26.25 -13.17 -4.57
CA LYS A 381 -25.86 -14.58 -4.44
C LYS A 381 -25.27 -15.14 -5.73
N CYS A 382 -25.66 -14.55 -6.86
CA CYS A 382 -25.12 -14.87 -8.17
C CYS A 382 -23.76 -14.24 -8.44
N PHE A 383 -23.26 -13.36 -7.55
CA PHE A 383 -22.03 -12.62 -7.80
C PHE A 383 -20.85 -13.53 -8.16
N SER A 384 -20.60 -14.57 -7.38
CA SER A 384 -19.51 -15.50 -7.65
C SER A 384 -19.70 -16.29 -8.95
N LEU A 385 -20.94 -16.64 -9.31
CA LEU A 385 -21.24 -17.33 -10.57
C LEU A 385 -20.85 -16.47 -11.78
N TYR A 386 -21.29 -15.21 -11.74
CA TYR A 386 -21.03 -14.20 -12.76
C TYR A 386 -19.55 -13.82 -12.83
N LYS A 387 -18.93 -13.65 -11.66
CA LYS A 387 -17.54 -13.31 -11.50
C LYS A 387 -16.66 -14.45 -12.02
N ASP A 388 -16.79 -15.65 -11.47
CA ASP A 388 -15.84 -16.73 -11.73
C ASP A 388 -16.11 -17.54 -13.01
N GLY A 389 -17.11 -17.14 -13.80
CA GLY A 389 -17.43 -17.72 -15.10
C GLY A 389 -16.21 -17.84 -16.04
N LYS A 390 -16.25 -18.86 -16.91
CA LYS A 390 -15.24 -19.06 -17.96
C LYS A 390 -15.50 -18.11 -19.14
N ILE A 391 -14.44 -17.74 -19.84
CA ILE A 391 -14.46 -16.77 -20.94
C ILE A 391 -14.53 -17.52 -22.28
N GLY A 392 -15.49 -17.19 -23.13
CA GLY A 392 -15.65 -17.72 -24.48
C GLY A 392 -14.57 -17.28 -25.45
N VAL A 393 -14.74 -17.67 -26.72
CA VAL A 393 -13.82 -17.32 -27.81
C VAL A 393 -14.61 -16.67 -28.93
N ASP A 394 -14.19 -15.47 -29.34
CA ASP A 394 -14.67 -14.80 -30.54
C ASP A 394 -13.49 -14.67 -31.52
N GLU A 395 -13.34 -15.67 -32.39
CA GLU A 395 -12.18 -15.76 -33.28
C GLU A 395 -12.01 -14.53 -34.18
N LYS A 396 -13.12 -14.02 -34.74
CA LYS A 396 -13.07 -12.88 -35.65
C LYS A 396 -12.70 -11.61 -34.89
N TYR A 397 -13.32 -11.37 -33.74
CA TYR A 397 -13.00 -10.19 -32.93
C TYR A 397 -11.57 -10.23 -32.40
N PHE A 398 -11.14 -11.38 -31.85
CA PHE A 398 -9.81 -11.53 -31.24
C PHE A 398 -8.72 -11.33 -32.28
N ALA A 399 -8.92 -11.88 -33.50
CA ALA A 399 -7.99 -11.69 -34.60
C ALA A 399 -7.90 -10.21 -35.03
N GLN A 400 -9.04 -9.54 -35.24
CA GLN A 400 -9.06 -8.14 -35.65
C GLN A 400 -8.44 -7.21 -34.59
N TRP A 401 -8.81 -7.42 -33.31
CA TRP A 401 -8.31 -6.62 -32.21
C TRP A 401 -6.81 -6.87 -31.97
N GLY A 402 -6.37 -8.13 -32.01
CA GLY A 402 -4.97 -8.52 -31.91
C GLY A 402 -4.11 -7.90 -33.01
N ALA A 403 -4.54 -7.99 -34.27
CA ALA A 403 -3.84 -7.37 -35.40
C ALA A 403 -3.65 -5.86 -35.19
N THR A 404 -4.73 -5.16 -34.84
CA THR A 404 -4.70 -3.71 -34.57
C THR A 404 -3.68 -3.35 -33.48
N VAL A 405 -3.72 -4.05 -32.34
CA VAL A 405 -2.83 -3.75 -31.21
C VAL A 405 -1.37 -4.06 -31.54
N LEU A 406 -1.10 -5.12 -32.30
CA LEU A 406 0.26 -5.49 -32.71
C LEU A 406 0.85 -4.48 -33.71
N GLU A 407 0.05 -3.99 -34.65
CA GLU A 407 0.45 -2.92 -35.59
C GLU A 407 0.79 -1.64 -34.83
N GLU A 408 -0.08 -1.19 -33.91
CA GLU A 408 0.19 -0.01 -33.09
C GLU A 408 1.44 -0.19 -32.21
N ALA A 409 1.66 -1.38 -31.64
CA ALA A 409 2.86 -1.68 -30.87
C ALA A 409 4.13 -1.62 -31.75
N LYS A 410 4.05 -2.06 -33.01
CA LYS A 410 5.14 -1.94 -33.99
C LYS A 410 5.49 -0.47 -34.25
N GLU A 411 4.48 0.34 -34.55
CA GLU A 411 4.63 1.76 -34.82
C GLU A 411 5.24 2.51 -33.61
N LEU A 412 4.77 2.21 -32.40
CA LEU A 412 5.31 2.79 -31.17
C LEU A 412 6.78 2.46 -30.97
N LYS A 413 7.23 1.25 -31.32
CA LYS A 413 8.65 0.88 -31.22
C LYS A 413 9.51 1.53 -32.30
N LEU A 414 8.99 1.66 -33.52
CA LEU A 414 9.68 2.36 -34.60
C LEU A 414 9.87 3.86 -34.29
N THR A 415 8.84 4.51 -33.73
CA THR A 415 8.83 5.95 -33.43
C THR A 415 9.63 6.33 -32.20
N ASN A 416 9.59 5.53 -31.12
CA ASN A 416 10.31 5.85 -29.88
C ASN A 416 11.82 5.55 -29.94
N GLY A 417 12.31 5.00 -31.05
CA GLY A 417 13.68 4.52 -31.18
C GLY A 417 13.98 3.36 -30.20
N ARG A 418 15.12 2.70 -30.41
CA ARG A 418 15.65 1.70 -29.47
C ARG A 418 15.96 2.41 -28.16
N LEU A 419 15.01 2.43 -27.22
CA LEU A 419 15.21 3.00 -25.89
C LEU A 419 16.30 2.18 -25.20
N HIS A 420 17.54 2.64 -25.36
CA HIS A 420 18.66 2.29 -24.53
C HIS A 420 18.35 2.92 -23.17
N ILE A 421 17.76 2.12 -22.28
CA ILE A 421 17.61 2.50 -20.88
C ILE A 421 18.98 2.24 -20.27
N PRO A 422 19.79 3.27 -19.98
CA PRO A 422 21.09 3.06 -19.38
C PRO A 422 20.90 2.26 -18.09
N SER A 423 21.87 1.40 -17.77
CA SER A 423 21.97 0.67 -16.50
C SER A 423 22.24 1.61 -15.31
N THR A 424 21.50 2.70 -15.24
CA THR A 424 21.49 3.61 -14.11
C THR A 424 21.08 2.79 -12.89
N PRO A 425 21.84 2.86 -11.78
CA PRO A 425 21.41 2.24 -10.53
C PRO A 425 19.98 2.67 -10.25
N CYS A 426 19.11 1.71 -9.91
CA CYS A 426 17.74 2.05 -9.53
C CYS A 426 17.81 3.12 -8.45
N PRO A 427 17.18 4.29 -8.67
CA PRO A 427 17.16 5.31 -7.65
C PRO A 427 16.58 4.71 -6.40
N CYS A 428 16.98 5.29 -5.28
CA CYS A 428 16.39 4.95 -4.02
C CYS A 428 14.87 5.08 -4.14
N MET A 429 14.19 3.95 -3.98
CA MET A 429 12.78 3.87 -3.66
C MET A 429 12.69 3.91 -2.16
#